data_AF-A0A5X5HZS9-F1
#
_entry.id   AF-A0A5X5HZS9-F1
#
_cell.length_a   1.000
_cell.length_b   1.000
_cell.length_c   1.000
_cell.angle_alpha   90.00
_cell.angle_beta   90.00
_cell.angle_gamma   90.00
#
_symmetry.space_group_name_H-M   'P 1'
#
loop_
_entity.id
_entity.type
_entity.pdbx_description
1 polymer ?
#
loop_
_entity_poly.entity_id
_entity_poly.type
_entity_poly.pdbx_seq_one_letter_code
_entity_poly.pdbx_strand_id
1 'polypeptide(L)'
;SGTAVAANRLASRGALPALTGTTRGSDSGLIMGEVYNNGYPTQYGNILRLTGTGDGEILIGWSGTNGAPAPAYIRSHRDTADAEWSEWAMLYTTLNPPPDSHPVGAAIAWPSDATPAGYALMQGQSFDKSAYPLLAIAYPSGVIPDMRGWTIKGKPISGRAVLSQEMDGNKSHSHTARAQVTDLGTKSTSSFDYGTKSTNTTGNHTHQFGGYINSYWGDSNHTSFQPGGGAWTQAAGDHAHTVYIGGHEHTMYIGPHGHVVIVDADGNAETTVKNIAFNYIVRLA
;
A
#
# COMPACT_ATOMS: atom_id res chain seq x y z
N SER A 1 56.74 12.25 -62.82
CA SER A 1 55.44 11.77 -63.30
C SER A 1 55.31 10.30 -62.92
N GLY A 2 54.65 10.00 -61.79
CA GLY A 2 54.40 8.62 -61.38
C GLY A 2 53.28 8.05 -62.24
N THR A 3 53.60 7.05 -63.06
CA THR A 3 52.63 6.26 -63.81
C THR A 3 51.68 5.60 -62.80
N ALA A 4 50.39 5.93 -62.88
CA ALA A 4 49.38 5.16 -62.17
C ALA A 4 49.39 3.74 -62.77
N VAL A 5 50.08 2.81 -62.08
CA VAL A 5 49.91 1.39 -62.34
C VAL A 5 48.45 1.10 -62.04
N ALA A 6 47.67 0.76 -63.07
CA ALA A 6 46.31 0.29 -62.89
C ALA A 6 46.35 -0.85 -61.85
N ALA A 7 45.83 -0.59 -60.65
CA ALA A 7 45.77 -1.60 -59.62
C ALA A 7 44.99 -2.79 -60.18
N ASN A 8 45.65 -3.95 -60.24
CA ASN A 8 45.02 -5.24 -60.52
C ASN A 8 43.75 -5.32 -59.65
N ARG A 9 42.59 -5.56 -60.26
CA ARG A 9 41.35 -5.81 -59.54
C ARG A 9 41.60 -6.98 -58.59
N LEU A 10 41.31 -6.81 -57.29
CA LEU A 10 41.34 -7.92 -56.34
C LEU A 10 40.32 -8.95 -56.82
N ALA A 11 40.79 -10.18 -57.08
CA ALA A 11 39.96 -11.29 -57.49
C ALA A 11 39.78 -12.25 -56.32
N SER A 12 38.60 -12.89 -56.25
CA SER A 12 38.35 -13.97 -55.29
C SER A 12 39.37 -15.08 -55.49
N ARG A 13 39.92 -15.61 -54.39
CA ARG A 13 40.76 -16.80 -54.38
C ARG A 13 39.96 -18.10 -54.27
N GLY A 14 38.64 -18.04 -54.46
CA GLY A 14 37.73 -19.14 -54.24
C GLY A 14 37.53 -19.43 -52.75
N ALA A 15 37.08 -20.65 -52.44
CA ALA A 15 36.80 -21.07 -51.07
C ALA A 15 38.08 -21.09 -50.22
N LEU A 16 38.10 -20.30 -49.14
CA LEU A 16 39.20 -20.29 -48.17
C LEU A 16 38.75 -20.98 -46.88
N PRO A 17 39.48 -22.00 -46.36
CA PRO A 17 39.10 -22.67 -45.12
C PRO A 17 39.22 -21.71 -43.92
N ALA A 18 38.33 -21.85 -42.93
CA ALA A 18 38.42 -21.06 -41.70
C ALA A 18 39.74 -21.34 -40.98
N LEU A 19 40.47 -20.27 -40.64
CA LEU A 19 41.65 -20.37 -39.79
C LEU A 19 41.22 -20.56 -38.33
N THR A 20 41.90 -21.45 -37.62
CA THR A 20 41.64 -21.80 -36.23
C THR A 20 42.95 -21.91 -35.46
N GLY A 21 42.90 -21.86 -34.14
CA GLY A 21 44.13 -21.99 -33.35
C GLY A 21 45.01 -20.75 -33.50
N THR A 22 46.32 -20.99 -33.47
CA THR A 22 47.39 -20.07 -33.87
C THR A 22 47.68 -20.05 -35.38
N THR A 23 46.88 -20.75 -36.20
CA THR A 23 47.20 -20.93 -37.63
C THR A 23 46.95 -19.65 -38.42
N ARG A 24 47.98 -19.17 -39.12
CA ARG A 24 47.89 -18.03 -40.04
C ARG A 24 47.77 -18.48 -41.50
N GLY A 25 47.19 -17.64 -42.35
CA GLY A 25 47.13 -17.90 -43.79
C GLY A 25 48.53 -17.86 -44.41
N SER A 26 48.78 -18.68 -45.43
CA SER A 26 50.06 -18.68 -46.17
C SER A 26 50.25 -17.47 -47.09
N ASP A 27 49.16 -16.75 -47.36
CA ASP A 27 49.12 -15.63 -48.28
C ASP A 27 49.41 -14.32 -47.56
N SER A 28 50.05 -13.36 -48.25
CA SER A 28 50.39 -12.04 -47.70
C SER A 28 49.63 -10.91 -48.43
N GLY A 29 49.27 -9.87 -47.68
CA GLY A 29 48.57 -8.67 -48.13
C GLY A 29 47.06 -8.67 -47.86
N LEU A 30 46.31 -8.12 -48.81
CA LEU A 30 44.86 -8.05 -48.80
C LEU A 30 44.30 -9.19 -49.65
N ILE A 31 43.59 -10.12 -49.02
CA ILE A 31 43.09 -11.33 -49.68
C ILE A 31 41.56 -11.35 -49.64
N MET A 32 40.95 -11.56 -50.79
CA MET A 32 39.52 -11.81 -50.92
C MET A 32 39.29 -13.30 -51.18
N GLY A 33 38.34 -13.90 -50.47
CA GLY A 33 37.90 -15.25 -50.75
C GLY A 33 36.44 -15.47 -50.43
N GLU A 34 36.04 -16.71 -50.55
CA GLU A 34 34.66 -17.16 -50.34
C GLU A 34 34.58 -18.08 -49.12
N VAL A 35 33.47 -17.94 -48.42
CA VAL A 35 33.06 -18.82 -47.33
C VAL A 35 32.03 -19.78 -47.89
N TYR A 36 32.32 -21.08 -47.77
CA TYR A 36 31.49 -22.16 -48.27
C TYR A 36 31.57 -23.35 -47.33
N ASN A 37 30.62 -23.40 -46.40
CA ASN A 37 30.37 -24.51 -45.48
C ASN A 37 31.64 -25.08 -44.83
N ASN A 38 32.50 -24.19 -44.32
CA ASN A 38 33.88 -24.51 -43.97
C ASN A 38 34.33 -23.91 -42.62
N GLY A 39 33.44 -23.94 -41.62
CA GLY A 39 33.78 -23.62 -40.22
C GLY A 39 33.70 -22.15 -39.82
N TYR A 40 33.14 -21.30 -40.68
CA TYR A 40 32.86 -19.89 -40.35
C TYR A 40 31.53 -19.72 -39.62
N PRO A 41 31.31 -18.57 -38.95
CA PRO A 41 30.01 -18.23 -38.35
C PRO A 41 28.81 -18.32 -39.28
N THR A 42 29.02 -18.18 -40.60
CA THR A 42 27.98 -18.30 -41.62
C THR A 42 28.30 -19.45 -42.57
N GLN A 43 27.27 -20.14 -43.04
CA GLN A 43 27.43 -21.23 -44.01
C GLN A 43 27.96 -20.72 -45.36
N TYR A 44 27.59 -19.51 -45.79
CA TYR A 44 28.03 -18.92 -47.06
C TYR A 44 28.33 -17.44 -46.91
N GLY A 45 29.31 -16.93 -47.64
CA GLY A 45 29.69 -15.52 -47.59
C GLY A 45 30.96 -15.16 -48.35
N ASN A 46 31.43 -13.94 -48.13
CA ASN A 46 32.73 -13.46 -48.58
C ASN A 46 33.58 -13.08 -47.38
N ILE A 47 34.89 -13.31 -47.50
CA ILE A 47 35.86 -12.93 -46.48
C ILE A 47 36.93 -12.03 -47.05
N LEU A 48 37.28 -11.00 -46.28
CA LEU A 48 38.44 -10.16 -46.48
C LEU A 48 39.45 -10.47 -45.38
N ARG A 49 40.64 -10.93 -45.76
CA ARG A 49 41.77 -11.13 -44.84
C ARG A 49 42.80 -10.03 -45.04
N LEU A 50 43.19 -9.43 -43.93
CA LEU A 50 44.26 -8.45 -43.82
C LEU A 50 45.41 -9.14 -43.11
N THR A 51 46.55 -9.32 -43.79
CA THR A 51 47.71 -9.96 -43.17
C THR A 51 48.87 -8.98 -43.00
N GLY A 52 49.61 -9.08 -41.90
CA GLY A 52 50.75 -8.22 -41.59
C GLY A 52 51.58 -8.77 -40.43
N THR A 53 52.06 -7.92 -39.52
CA THR A 53 52.67 -8.40 -38.27
C THR A 53 51.63 -9.16 -37.43
N GLY A 54 50.41 -8.63 -37.36
CA GLY A 54 49.19 -9.35 -36.97
C GLY A 54 48.19 -9.41 -38.13
N ASP A 55 47.14 -10.22 -37.96
CA ASP A 55 46.13 -10.44 -38.99
C ASP A 55 44.73 -10.00 -38.53
N GLY A 56 43.84 -9.77 -39.49
CA GLY A 56 42.43 -9.47 -39.25
C GLY A 56 41.55 -10.04 -40.33
N GLU A 57 40.33 -10.40 -39.96
CA GLU A 57 39.33 -10.90 -40.90
C GLU A 57 38.00 -10.18 -40.75
N ILE A 58 37.39 -9.86 -41.88
CA ILE A 58 36.01 -9.39 -41.98
C ILE A 58 35.23 -10.40 -42.83
N LEU A 59 34.16 -10.93 -42.27
CA LEU A 59 33.25 -11.85 -42.92
C LEU A 59 31.92 -11.14 -43.19
N ILE A 60 31.41 -11.24 -44.42
CA ILE A 60 30.06 -10.83 -44.78
C ILE A 60 29.33 -12.07 -45.26
N GLY A 61 28.31 -12.49 -44.53
CA GLY A 61 27.48 -13.62 -44.90
C GLY A 61 26.65 -13.34 -46.15
N TRP A 62 26.08 -14.37 -46.73
CA TRP A 62 25.01 -14.23 -47.71
C TRP A 62 23.67 -14.52 -47.03
N SER A 63 22.71 -13.62 -47.21
CA SER A 63 21.39 -13.71 -46.55
C SER A 63 20.50 -14.81 -47.14
N GLY A 64 20.86 -15.36 -48.30
CA GLY A 64 20.08 -16.38 -49.02
C GLY A 64 18.72 -15.89 -49.55
N THR A 65 18.35 -14.64 -49.27
CA THR A 65 17.07 -14.03 -49.64
C THR A 65 17.34 -12.68 -50.30
N ASN A 66 16.75 -12.46 -51.48
CA ASN A 66 16.94 -11.23 -52.25
C ASN A 66 16.53 -10.00 -51.42
N GLY A 67 17.47 -9.06 -51.24
CA GLY A 67 17.24 -7.81 -50.51
C GLY A 67 17.29 -7.94 -48.98
N ALA A 68 17.45 -9.13 -48.41
CA ALA A 68 17.57 -9.31 -46.97
C ALA A 68 18.98 -8.91 -46.46
N PRO A 69 19.08 -8.31 -45.26
CA PRO A 69 20.37 -7.99 -44.64
C PRO A 69 21.17 -9.27 -44.37
N ALA A 70 22.49 -9.17 -44.51
CA ALA A 70 23.42 -10.25 -44.20
C ALA A 70 24.12 -9.98 -42.87
N PRO A 71 24.43 -11.02 -42.08
CA PRO A 71 25.25 -10.86 -40.89
C PRO A 71 26.70 -10.59 -41.29
N ALA A 72 27.38 -9.75 -40.51
CA ALA A 72 28.79 -9.45 -40.71
C ALA A 72 29.57 -9.67 -39.42
N TYR A 73 30.78 -10.19 -39.53
CA TYR A 73 31.61 -10.53 -38.39
C TYR A 73 33.03 -10.01 -38.58
N ILE A 74 33.71 -9.77 -37.47
CA ILE A 74 35.12 -9.36 -37.42
C ILE A 74 35.86 -10.22 -36.40
N ARG A 75 37.13 -10.51 -36.69
CA ARG A 75 38.08 -11.07 -35.72
C ARG A 75 39.50 -10.62 -36.00
N SER A 76 40.38 -10.85 -35.04
CA SER A 76 41.80 -10.45 -35.12
C SER A 76 42.73 -11.56 -34.61
N HIS A 77 43.97 -11.52 -35.08
CA HIS A 77 45.07 -12.34 -34.61
C HIS A 77 46.26 -11.43 -34.26
N ARG A 78 46.77 -11.53 -33.03
CA ARG A 78 47.84 -10.68 -32.53
C ARG A 78 49.20 -11.03 -33.18
N ASP A 79 50.14 -10.09 -33.15
CA ASP A 79 51.48 -10.17 -33.70
C ASP A 79 52.47 -11.03 -32.89
N THR A 80 52.04 -12.19 -32.40
CA THR A 80 52.90 -13.14 -31.67
C THR A 80 52.62 -14.57 -32.09
N ALA A 81 53.64 -15.44 -32.09
CA ALA A 81 53.54 -16.81 -32.60
C ALA A 81 52.53 -17.69 -31.83
N ASP A 82 52.36 -17.42 -30.53
CA ASP A 82 51.43 -18.15 -29.66
C ASP A 82 50.03 -17.48 -29.59
N ALA A 83 49.78 -16.46 -30.40
CA ALA A 83 48.47 -15.81 -30.41
C ALA A 83 47.44 -16.71 -31.07
N GLU A 84 46.31 -16.89 -30.40
CA GLU A 84 45.12 -17.52 -30.98
C GLU A 84 44.32 -16.47 -31.76
N TRP A 85 43.57 -16.92 -32.77
CA TRP A 85 42.51 -16.08 -33.34
C TRP A 85 41.49 -15.72 -32.27
N SER A 86 41.07 -14.45 -32.23
CA SER A 86 39.93 -14.07 -31.41
C SER A 86 38.67 -14.80 -31.88
N GLU A 87 37.73 -15.01 -30.96
CA GLU A 87 36.35 -15.34 -31.30
C GLU A 87 35.80 -14.33 -32.32
N TRP A 88 34.83 -14.79 -33.12
CA TRP A 88 34.14 -13.92 -34.07
C TRP A 88 33.20 -12.96 -33.34
N ALA A 89 33.39 -11.66 -33.53
CA ALA A 89 32.47 -10.64 -33.06
C ALA A 89 31.50 -10.25 -34.17
N MET A 90 30.19 -10.30 -33.92
CA MET A 90 29.18 -9.88 -34.89
C MET A 90 29.00 -8.35 -34.87
N LEU A 91 28.88 -7.75 -36.06
CA LEU A 91 28.52 -6.36 -36.24
C LEU A 91 27.00 -6.22 -36.25
N TYR A 92 26.49 -5.38 -35.35
CA TYR A 92 25.06 -5.11 -35.23
C TYR A 92 24.66 -3.85 -35.99
N THR A 93 23.46 -3.90 -36.60
CA THR A 93 22.85 -2.77 -37.31
C THR A 93 21.38 -2.68 -36.96
N THR A 94 20.69 -1.63 -37.41
CA THR A 94 19.23 -1.54 -37.26
C THR A 94 18.46 -2.66 -37.96
N LEU A 95 19.06 -3.31 -38.96
CA LEU A 95 18.49 -4.46 -39.69
C LEU A 95 19.05 -5.82 -39.23
N ASN A 96 20.02 -5.83 -38.32
CA ASN A 96 20.57 -7.01 -37.64
C ASN A 96 20.94 -6.63 -36.20
N PRO A 97 19.95 -6.41 -35.31
CA PRO A 97 20.18 -5.90 -33.97
C PRO A 97 20.85 -6.96 -33.06
N PRO A 98 21.46 -6.53 -31.94
CA PRO A 98 21.88 -7.46 -30.89
C PRO A 98 20.70 -8.33 -30.44
N PRO A 99 20.93 -9.60 -30.05
CA PRO A 99 19.92 -10.36 -29.33
C PRO A 99 19.45 -9.52 -28.14
N ASP A 100 18.17 -9.17 -28.17
CA ASP A 100 17.50 -8.09 -27.42
C ASP A 100 17.97 -7.89 -25.96
N SER A 101 18.43 -6.68 -25.63
CA SER A 101 18.51 -6.24 -24.22
C SER A 101 17.12 -5.88 -23.65
N HIS A 102 16.11 -5.68 -24.51
CA HIS A 102 14.73 -5.46 -24.12
C HIS A 102 13.75 -6.05 -25.16
N PRO A 103 13.03 -7.15 -24.86
CA PRO A 103 12.23 -7.87 -25.85
C PRO A 103 11.01 -7.07 -26.33
N VAL A 104 10.58 -7.30 -27.58
CA VAL A 104 9.31 -6.76 -28.11
C VAL A 104 8.15 -7.18 -27.21
N GLY A 105 7.25 -6.25 -26.89
CA GLY A 105 6.13 -6.52 -25.98
C GLY A 105 6.41 -6.26 -24.51
N ALA A 106 7.64 -5.94 -24.11
CA ALA A 106 7.90 -5.47 -22.75
C ALA A 106 7.35 -4.05 -22.54
N ALA A 107 6.71 -3.82 -21.39
CA ALA A 107 6.25 -2.49 -20.99
C ALA A 107 7.44 -1.64 -20.51
N ILE A 108 7.59 -0.46 -21.09
CA ILE A 108 8.69 0.47 -20.83
C ILE A 108 8.11 1.73 -20.20
N ALA A 109 8.68 2.15 -19.06
CA ALA A 109 8.35 3.42 -18.43
C ALA A 109 9.02 4.57 -19.19
N TRP A 110 8.21 5.47 -19.76
CA TRP A 110 8.66 6.58 -20.60
C TRP A 110 8.31 7.93 -19.97
N PRO A 111 9.29 8.84 -19.77
CA PRO A 111 9.11 10.08 -19.01
C PRO A 111 8.50 11.25 -19.80
N SER A 112 8.06 11.04 -21.05
CA SER A 112 7.56 12.11 -21.92
C SER A 112 6.23 11.74 -22.57
N ASP A 113 5.42 12.73 -22.91
CA ASP A 113 4.19 12.54 -23.70
C ASP A 113 4.48 12.33 -25.20
N ALA A 114 5.68 12.70 -25.67
CA ALA A 114 6.11 12.44 -27.04
C ALA A 114 6.57 10.99 -27.18
N THR A 115 5.79 10.15 -27.86
CA THR A 115 6.12 8.74 -28.06
C THR A 115 7.19 8.60 -29.15
N PRO A 116 8.31 7.89 -28.90
CA PRO A 116 9.35 7.68 -29.91
C PRO A 116 8.86 6.85 -31.10
N ALA A 117 9.47 7.04 -32.26
CA ALA A 117 9.18 6.23 -33.44
C ALA A 117 9.48 4.74 -33.19
N GLY A 118 8.59 3.85 -33.65
CA GLY A 118 8.68 2.40 -33.42
C GLY A 118 8.06 1.93 -32.10
N TYR A 119 7.49 2.84 -31.30
CA TYR A 119 6.79 2.54 -30.06
C TYR A 119 5.32 2.97 -30.13
N ALA A 120 4.49 2.37 -29.28
CA ALA A 120 3.12 2.79 -29.04
C ALA A 120 2.85 2.94 -27.54
N LEU A 121 1.98 3.88 -27.16
CA LEU A 121 1.42 3.94 -25.81
C LEU A 121 0.58 2.70 -25.52
N MET A 122 0.59 2.21 -24.29
CA MET A 122 -0.17 1.02 -23.89
C MET A 122 -1.55 1.41 -23.37
N GLN A 123 -2.56 1.46 -24.26
CA GLN A 123 -3.88 2.05 -24.00
C GLN A 123 -5.05 1.11 -24.31
N GLY A 124 -4.83 -0.20 -24.39
CA GLY A 124 -5.91 -1.16 -24.68
C GLY A 124 -6.22 -1.34 -26.17
N GLN A 125 -5.41 -0.78 -27.07
CA GLN A 125 -5.67 -0.81 -28.52
C GLN A 125 -5.31 -2.15 -29.16
N SER A 126 -6.06 -2.51 -30.21
CA SER A 126 -5.74 -3.64 -31.08
C SER A 126 -4.59 -3.34 -32.04
N PHE A 127 -3.88 -4.37 -32.51
CA PHE A 127 -2.84 -4.26 -33.54
C PHE A 127 -2.96 -5.39 -34.58
N ASP A 128 -2.38 -5.16 -35.76
CA ASP A 128 -2.28 -6.17 -36.81
C ASP A 128 -1.13 -7.16 -36.50
N LYS A 129 -1.51 -8.41 -36.21
CA LYS A 129 -0.58 -9.49 -35.87
C LYS A 129 0.34 -9.89 -37.02
N SER A 130 -0.10 -9.71 -38.27
CA SER A 130 0.71 -9.99 -39.45
C SER A 130 1.77 -8.92 -39.67
N ALA A 131 1.45 -7.66 -39.37
CA ALA A 131 2.42 -6.56 -39.43
C ALA A 131 3.43 -6.60 -38.26
N TYR A 132 3.01 -7.05 -37.08
CA TYR A 132 3.83 -7.08 -35.86
C TYR A 132 3.93 -8.49 -35.26
N PRO A 133 4.64 -9.43 -35.91
CA PRO A 133 4.69 -10.83 -35.49
C PRO A 133 5.36 -11.03 -34.13
N LEU A 134 6.41 -10.26 -33.80
CA LEU A 134 7.06 -10.32 -32.49
C LEU A 134 6.15 -9.83 -31.37
N LEU A 135 5.37 -8.77 -31.61
CA LEU A 135 4.37 -8.29 -30.66
C LEU A 135 3.22 -9.29 -30.49
N ALA A 136 2.85 -10.01 -31.55
CA ALA A 136 1.85 -11.08 -31.49
C ALA A 136 2.30 -12.29 -30.65
N ILE A 137 3.61 -12.54 -30.53
CA ILE A 137 4.13 -13.55 -29.60
C ILE A 137 3.90 -13.10 -28.15
N ALA A 138 4.15 -11.82 -27.84
CA ALA A 138 3.95 -11.27 -26.50
C ALA A 138 2.46 -11.11 -26.14
N TYR A 139 1.63 -10.69 -27.09
CA TYR A 139 0.20 -10.47 -26.94
C TYR A 139 -0.61 -11.26 -27.99
N PRO A 140 -0.84 -12.56 -27.78
CA PRO A 140 -1.55 -13.42 -28.75
C PRO A 140 -2.98 -12.98 -29.07
N SER A 141 -3.60 -12.21 -28.16
CA SER A 141 -4.92 -11.59 -28.35
C SER A 141 -4.95 -10.59 -29.51
N GLY A 142 -3.80 -10.04 -29.91
CA GLY A 142 -3.75 -8.90 -30.83
C GLY A 142 -4.15 -7.58 -30.17
N VAL A 143 -4.12 -7.50 -28.84
CA VAL A 143 -4.48 -6.31 -28.05
C VAL A 143 -3.36 -5.97 -27.08
N ILE A 144 -2.88 -4.73 -27.12
CA ILE A 144 -1.92 -4.19 -26.16
C ILE A 144 -2.70 -3.87 -24.86
N PRO A 145 -2.25 -4.28 -23.67
CA PRO A 145 -2.91 -3.94 -22.41
C PRO A 145 -3.06 -2.42 -22.20
N ASP A 146 -4.15 -2.00 -21.56
CA ASP A 146 -4.25 -0.62 -21.04
C ASP A 146 -3.51 -0.54 -19.72
N MET A 147 -2.43 0.23 -19.68
CA MET A 147 -1.55 0.37 -18.51
C MET A 147 -1.74 1.71 -17.78
N ARG A 148 -2.68 2.56 -18.21
CA ARG A 148 -2.96 3.84 -17.55
C ARG A 148 -3.53 3.59 -16.15
N GLY A 149 -2.93 4.21 -15.13
CA GLY A 149 -3.28 4.00 -13.73
C GLY A 149 -2.82 2.67 -13.12
N TRP A 150 -2.21 1.77 -13.92
CA TRP A 150 -1.78 0.45 -13.45
C TRP A 150 -0.33 0.45 -12.99
N THR A 151 -0.04 -0.32 -11.94
CA THR A 151 1.33 -0.62 -11.50
C THR A 151 1.68 -2.07 -11.83
N ILE A 152 2.88 -2.30 -12.38
CA ILE A 152 3.35 -3.66 -12.67
C ILE A 152 3.69 -4.38 -11.37
N LYS A 153 3.01 -5.51 -11.13
CA LYS A 153 3.29 -6.44 -10.04
C LYS A 153 3.77 -7.77 -10.63
N GLY A 154 4.86 -8.30 -10.10
CA GLY A 154 5.36 -9.62 -10.49
C GLY A 154 4.25 -10.68 -10.32
N LYS A 155 4.07 -11.54 -11.33
CA LYS A 155 3.09 -12.61 -11.26
C LYS A 155 3.44 -13.53 -10.07
N PRO A 156 2.53 -13.75 -9.11
CA PRO A 156 2.78 -14.67 -8.01
C PRO A 156 2.89 -16.11 -8.52
N ILE A 157 3.50 -16.98 -7.73
CA ILE A 157 3.66 -18.41 -8.06
C ILE A 157 2.32 -19.10 -8.37
N SER A 158 1.24 -18.65 -7.75
CA SER A 158 -0.11 -19.19 -7.92
C SER A 158 -1.18 -18.12 -7.71
N GLY A 159 -2.44 -18.43 -8.06
CA GLY A 159 -3.60 -17.59 -7.79
C GLY A 159 -3.85 -16.46 -8.80
N ARG A 160 -2.97 -16.23 -9.78
CA ARG A 160 -3.16 -15.23 -10.84
C ARG A 160 -2.61 -15.67 -12.20
N ALA A 161 -3.27 -15.26 -13.27
CA ALA A 161 -2.78 -15.39 -14.65
C ALA A 161 -1.88 -14.20 -15.04
N VAL A 162 -1.04 -14.38 -16.05
CA VAL A 162 -0.29 -13.26 -16.68
C VAL A 162 -1.29 -12.26 -17.26
N LEU A 163 -1.03 -10.96 -17.11
CA LEU A 163 -1.93 -9.85 -17.50
C LEU A 163 -3.29 -9.79 -16.80
N SER A 164 -3.54 -10.61 -15.77
CA SER A 164 -4.72 -10.40 -14.90
C SER A 164 -4.62 -9.05 -14.18
N GLN A 165 -5.75 -8.42 -13.87
CA GLN A 165 -5.82 -7.19 -13.09
C GLN A 165 -6.13 -7.49 -11.61
N GLU A 166 -5.67 -6.63 -10.71
CA GLU A 166 -5.94 -6.68 -9.28
C GLU A 166 -6.20 -5.24 -8.83
N MET A 167 -7.40 -4.97 -8.31
CA MET A 167 -7.75 -3.65 -7.77
C MET A 167 -6.96 -3.36 -6.50
N ASP A 168 -6.84 -2.08 -6.18
CA ASP A 168 -6.25 -1.63 -4.93
C ASP A 168 -7.10 -2.04 -3.71
N GLY A 169 -6.47 -2.09 -2.54
CA GLY A 169 -7.17 -2.50 -1.33
C GLY A 169 -6.30 -2.40 -0.09
N ASN A 170 -6.93 -1.97 1.01
CA ASN A 170 -6.29 -1.92 2.31
C ASN A 170 -6.15 -3.32 2.90
N LYS A 171 -5.02 -3.54 3.58
CA LYS A 171 -4.83 -4.75 4.37
C LYS A 171 -5.84 -4.78 5.53
N SER A 172 -6.40 -5.96 5.79
CA SER A 172 -7.26 -6.18 6.96
C SER A 172 -6.56 -5.75 8.26
N HIS A 173 -7.25 -4.95 9.07
CA HIS A 173 -6.76 -4.43 10.34
C HIS A 173 -7.92 -4.05 11.28
N SER A 174 -7.59 -3.73 12.53
CA SER A 174 -8.53 -3.29 13.57
C SER A 174 -7.98 -2.08 14.32
N HIS A 175 -8.86 -1.35 15.01
CA HIS A 175 -8.50 -0.23 15.89
C HIS A 175 -8.90 -0.51 17.32
N THR A 176 -8.14 0.03 18.28
CA THR A 176 -8.60 0.14 19.66
C THR A 176 -9.47 1.39 19.80
N ALA A 177 -10.53 1.32 20.60
CA ALA A 177 -11.43 2.43 20.85
C ALA A 177 -11.70 2.57 22.36
N ARG A 178 -11.97 3.80 22.81
CA ARG A 178 -12.33 4.11 24.20
C ARG A 178 -13.43 5.16 24.26
N ALA A 179 -14.37 4.99 25.19
CA ALA A 179 -15.33 6.03 25.56
C ALA A 179 -14.78 6.83 26.75
N GLN A 180 -15.04 8.13 26.78
CA GLN A 180 -14.71 8.97 27.93
C GLN A 180 -15.77 8.85 29.03
N VAL A 181 -15.35 9.04 30.28
CA VAL A 181 -16.27 9.09 31.42
C VAL A 181 -17.13 10.35 31.31
N THR A 182 -18.44 10.22 31.57
CA THR A 182 -19.39 11.33 31.55
C THR A 182 -20.06 11.44 32.93
N ASP A 183 -19.97 12.62 33.54
CA ASP A 183 -20.71 12.96 34.76
C ASP A 183 -22.12 13.47 34.40
N LEU A 184 -23.15 12.87 34.98
CA LEU A 184 -24.56 13.23 34.75
C LEU A 184 -25.03 14.38 35.68
N GLY A 185 -24.20 14.79 36.64
CA GLY A 185 -24.46 15.84 37.61
C GLY A 185 -25.55 15.51 38.63
N THR A 186 -25.82 16.46 39.52
CA THR A 186 -26.86 16.34 40.56
C THR A 186 -28.27 16.60 39.99
N LYS A 187 -29.28 15.91 40.52
CA LYS A 187 -30.70 16.10 40.20
C LYS A 187 -31.50 16.26 41.49
N SER A 188 -32.51 17.15 41.48
CA SER A 188 -33.44 17.32 42.61
C SER A 188 -34.66 16.43 42.43
N THR A 189 -35.16 15.87 43.52
CA THR A 189 -36.41 15.10 43.54
C THR A 189 -37.62 16.04 43.53
N SER A 190 -38.81 15.48 43.28
CA SER A 190 -40.08 16.19 43.50
C SER A 190 -40.30 16.49 44.98
N SER A 191 -41.00 17.59 45.28
CA SER A 191 -41.41 17.94 46.66
C SER A 191 -42.51 17.02 47.19
N PHE A 192 -42.46 16.69 48.47
CA PHE A 192 -43.50 15.94 49.19
C PHE A 192 -43.80 16.64 50.52
N ASP A 193 -45.09 16.89 50.80
CA ASP A 193 -45.57 17.55 52.03
C ASP A 193 -46.32 16.55 52.92
N TYR A 194 -45.87 16.41 54.17
CA TYR A 194 -46.53 15.57 55.17
C TYR A 194 -47.82 16.19 55.73
N GLY A 195 -48.03 17.50 55.56
CA GLY A 195 -49.12 18.25 56.15
C GLY A 195 -49.09 18.27 57.68
N THR A 196 -50.24 18.52 58.31
CA THR A 196 -50.39 18.54 59.77
C THR A 196 -50.65 17.13 60.33
N LYS A 197 -49.95 16.76 61.41
CA LYS A 197 -50.18 15.52 62.18
C LYS A 197 -50.57 15.85 63.63
N SER A 198 -51.39 15.02 64.25
CA SER A 198 -51.89 15.20 65.62
C SER A 198 -51.27 14.18 66.58
N THR A 199 -51.12 14.55 67.85
CA THR A 199 -50.66 13.66 68.93
C THR A 199 -51.82 12.83 69.52
N ASN A 200 -51.49 11.82 70.32
CA ASN A 200 -52.50 11.11 71.13
C ASN A 200 -52.91 11.94 72.37
N THR A 201 -54.08 11.65 72.96
CA THR A 201 -54.58 12.33 74.16
C THR A 201 -54.01 11.70 75.43
N THR A 202 -53.29 12.48 76.25
CA THR A 202 -52.70 12.04 77.54
C THR A 202 -52.47 13.25 78.48
N GLY A 203 -51.95 13.02 79.69
CA GLY A 203 -51.53 14.08 80.64
C GLY A 203 -52.52 14.39 81.77
N ASN A 204 -53.63 13.64 81.85
CA ASN A 204 -54.58 13.78 82.95
C ASN A 204 -53.94 13.34 84.28
N HIS A 205 -54.00 14.20 85.30
CA HIS A 205 -53.49 13.93 86.64
C HIS A 205 -54.26 14.75 87.69
N THR A 206 -54.18 14.34 88.96
CA THR A 206 -54.84 15.00 90.09
C THR A 206 -53.83 15.60 91.07
N HIS A 207 -54.14 16.76 91.64
CA HIS A 207 -53.36 17.37 92.73
C HIS A 207 -54.09 17.19 94.07
N GLN A 208 -53.34 17.10 95.17
CA GLN A 208 -53.89 17.07 96.53
C GLN A 208 -53.42 18.30 97.29
N PHE A 209 -54.35 18.97 97.99
CA PHE A 209 -54.05 20.15 98.81
C PHE A 209 -54.61 19.97 100.22
N GLY A 210 -53.78 20.26 101.22
CA GLY A 210 -54.15 20.32 102.63
C GLY A 210 -53.13 21.15 103.39
N GLY A 211 -53.61 22.09 104.20
CA GLY A 211 -52.78 22.95 105.05
C GLY A 211 -53.18 22.81 106.51
N TYR A 212 -52.22 22.93 107.42
CA TYR A 212 -52.52 23.08 108.84
C TYR A 212 -52.61 24.56 109.17
N ILE A 213 -53.76 25.01 109.66
CA ILE A 213 -53.89 26.35 110.23
C ILE A 213 -53.80 26.26 111.74
N ASN A 214 -52.91 27.08 112.31
CA ASN A 214 -52.68 27.20 113.74
C ASN A 214 -53.21 28.56 114.23
N SER A 215 -54.06 28.55 115.25
CA SER A 215 -54.51 29.77 115.95
C SER A 215 -53.87 29.83 117.34
N TYR A 216 -53.17 30.93 117.64
CA TYR A 216 -52.35 31.07 118.84
C TYR A 216 -52.99 31.84 120.02
N TRP A 217 -54.26 32.27 119.93
CA TRP A 217 -54.90 33.10 120.98
C TRP A 217 -56.38 32.74 121.22
N GLY A 218 -56.68 32.16 122.41
CA GLY A 218 -58.00 31.64 122.82
C GLY A 218 -57.88 30.24 123.47
N ASP A 219 -58.75 29.86 124.42
CA ASP A 219 -58.56 28.81 125.45
C ASP A 219 -58.33 27.36 124.99
N SER A 220 -58.25 27.11 123.69
CA SER A 220 -57.96 25.80 123.14
C SER A 220 -57.10 25.97 121.89
N ASN A 221 -55.78 25.75 122.03
CA ASN A 221 -54.87 25.69 120.88
C ASN A 221 -55.30 24.52 119.97
N HIS A 222 -55.79 24.83 118.77
CA HIS A 222 -56.25 23.85 117.80
C HIS A 222 -55.42 23.93 116.52
N THR A 223 -54.78 22.83 116.14
CA THR A 223 -54.34 22.57 114.76
C THR A 223 -55.51 21.99 113.99
N SER A 224 -56.16 22.80 113.14
CA SER A 224 -57.18 22.26 112.23
C SER A 224 -56.53 21.90 110.90
N PHE A 225 -56.80 20.69 110.40
CA PHE A 225 -56.54 20.34 109.02
C PHE A 225 -57.58 21.07 108.16
N GLN A 226 -57.14 21.88 107.21
CA GLN A 226 -58.01 22.48 106.21
C GLN A 226 -58.03 21.59 104.97
N PRO A 227 -58.97 20.63 104.85
CA PRO A 227 -59.25 20.02 103.57
C PRO A 227 -59.78 21.14 102.67
N GLY A 228 -59.12 21.41 101.54
CA GLY A 228 -59.49 22.49 100.64
C GLY A 228 -61.00 22.45 100.35
N GLY A 229 -61.74 23.46 100.82
CA GLY A 229 -63.20 23.43 100.92
C GLY A 229 -63.95 23.59 99.60
N GLY A 230 -63.70 22.74 98.61
CA GLY A 230 -64.37 22.76 97.31
C GLY A 230 -64.02 23.95 96.41
N ALA A 231 -62.96 24.70 96.73
CA ALA A 231 -62.46 25.79 95.89
C ALA A 231 -61.77 25.25 94.64
N TRP A 232 -62.06 25.85 93.48
CA TRP A 232 -61.43 25.50 92.21
C TRP A 232 -60.08 26.19 92.07
N THR A 233 -59.08 25.48 91.54
CA THR A 233 -57.82 26.10 91.11
C THR A 233 -58.07 27.01 89.91
N GLN A 234 -57.21 28.01 89.70
CA GLN A 234 -57.24 28.83 88.47
C GLN A 234 -56.85 28.00 87.24
N ALA A 235 -57.18 28.48 86.03
CA ALA A 235 -56.79 27.81 84.79
C ALA A 235 -55.26 27.75 84.65
N ALA A 236 -54.73 26.55 84.49
CA ALA A 236 -53.31 26.26 84.33
C ALA A 236 -53.12 24.97 83.50
N GLY A 237 -51.89 24.71 83.02
CA GLY A 237 -51.56 23.49 82.30
C GLY A 237 -51.58 23.60 80.77
N ASP A 238 -51.81 24.80 80.21
CA ASP A 238 -51.52 25.05 78.80
C ASP A 238 -50.01 24.93 78.55
N HIS A 239 -49.62 23.99 77.70
CA HIS A 239 -48.23 23.71 77.40
C HIS A 239 -48.11 23.11 75.99
N ALA A 240 -46.95 23.30 75.38
CA ALA A 240 -46.59 22.71 74.10
C ALA A 240 -45.38 21.79 74.26
N HIS A 241 -45.31 20.76 73.42
CA HIS A 241 -44.15 19.88 73.32
C HIS A 241 -43.41 20.15 72.02
N THR A 242 -42.09 20.15 72.08
CA THR A 242 -41.24 20.14 70.89
C THR A 242 -40.98 18.71 70.48
N VAL A 243 -41.33 18.34 69.25
CA VAL A 243 -41.05 17.01 68.68
C VAL A 243 -40.07 17.16 67.52
N TYR A 244 -38.86 16.64 67.70
CA TYR A 244 -37.86 16.56 66.63
C TYR A 244 -38.08 15.29 65.81
N ILE A 245 -38.30 15.41 64.49
CA ILE A 245 -38.54 14.27 63.59
C ILE A 245 -37.23 13.68 63.06
N GLY A 246 -36.28 14.54 62.67
CA GLY A 246 -34.98 14.13 62.13
C GLY A 246 -34.89 14.12 60.59
N GLY A 247 -33.67 13.99 60.09
CA GLY A 247 -33.38 13.83 58.65
C GLY A 247 -33.57 12.39 58.20
N HIS A 248 -33.89 12.20 56.91
CA HIS A 248 -33.93 10.90 56.28
C HIS A 248 -33.47 11.00 54.82
N GLU A 249 -33.02 9.88 54.26
CA GLU A 249 -32.55 9.76 52.89
C GLU A 249 -33.23 8.59 52.19
N HIS A 250 -33.26 8.61 50.86
CA HIS A 250 -33.77 7.55 50.02
C HIS A 250 -32.67 7.07 49.08
N THR A 251 -32.74 5.81 48.65
CA THR A 251 -31.89 5.27 47.57
C THR A 251 -32.73 5.05 46.32
N MET A 252 -32.13 5.26 45.14
CA MET A 252 -32.77 5.06 43.85
C MET A 252 -31.88 4.24 42.92
N TYR A 253 -32.45 3.20 42.31
CA TYR A 253 -31.77 2.39 41.30
C TYR A 253 -31.99 3.00 39.90
N ILE A 254 -30.90 3.30 39.18
CA ILE A 254 -30.94 3.91 37.83
C ILE A 254 -31.00 2.88 36.70
N GLY A 255 -30.30 1.75 36.86
CA GLY A 255 -30.25 0.68 35.86
C GLY A 255 -29.13 0.80 34.80
N PRO A 256 -28.84 -0.29 34.07
CA PRO A 256 -27.87 -0.30 32.97
C PRO A 256 -28.43 0.40 31.72
N HIS A 257 -27.54 1.02 30.93
CA HIS A 257 -27.86 1.59 29.62
C HIS A 257 -26.68 1.37 28.65
N GLY A 258 -26.89 1.65 27.36
CA GLY A 258 -25.88 1.48 26.30
C GLY A 258 -25.90 2.61 25.28
N HIS A 259 -24.94 2.58 24.35
CA HIS A 259 -24.77 3.59 23.31
C HIS A 259 -24.56 2.90 21.95
N VAL A 260 -25.00 3.57 20.89
CA VAL A 260 -24.67 3.17 19.51
C VAL A 260 -23.33 3.81 19.13
N VAL A 261 -22.43 3.02 18.56
CA VAL A 261 -21.15 3.50 18.05
C VAL A 261 -21.13 3.32 16.53
N ILE A 262 -20.91 4.43 15.82
CA ILE A 262 -20.78 4.45 14.36
C ILE A 262 -19.34 4.87 14.05
N VAL A 263 -18.72 4.14 13.12
CA VAL A 263 -17.40 4.48 12.58
C VAL A 263 -17.63 4.83 11.11
N ASP A 264 -17.51 6.11 10.80
CA ASP A 264 -17.67 6.61 9.43
C ASP A 264 -16.47 6.22 8.56
N ALA A 265 -16.67 6.21 7.25
CA ALA A 265 -15.61 5.93 6.28
C ALA A 265 -14.56 7.05 6.27
N ASP A 266 -13.29 6.68 6.20
CA ASP A 266 -12.15 7.60 6.07
C ASP A 266 -11.16 7.06 5.02
N GLY A 267 -10.62 7.96 4.20
CA GLY A 267 -9.66 7.62 3.15
C GLY A 267 -9.89 8.34 1.82
N ASN A 268 -9.00 8.04 0.87
CA ASN A 268 -9.06 8.55 -0.51
C ASN A 268 -9.84 7.60 -1.41
N ALA A 269 -10.11 8.02 -2.65
CA ALA A 269 -10.75 7.17 -3.67
C ALA A 269 -9.90 5.95 -4.06
N GLU A 270 -8.58 6.01 -3.91
CA GLU A 270 -7.64 4.92 -4.22
C GLU A 270 -6.62 4.73 -3.09
N THR A 271 -6.20 3.48 -2.90
CA THR A 271 -5.10 3.09 -2.02
C THR A 271 -3.77 3.24 -2.76
N THR A 272 -3.06 4.33 -2.48
CA THR A 272 -1.81 4.64 -3.18
C THR A 272 -0.57 4.47 -2.32
N VAL A 273 0.53 4.07 -2.94
CA VAL A 273 1.89 4.31 -2.43
C VAL A 273 2.47 5.55 -3.11
N LYS A 274 3.53 6.16 -2.55
CA LYS A 274 4.26 7.23 -3.25
C LYS A 274 4.68 6.74 -4.64
N ASN A 275 4.29 7.46 -5.68
CA ASN A 275 4.53 7.09 -7.07
C ASN A 275 4.84 8.35 -7.92
N ILE A 276 5.40 8.12 -9.11
CA ILE A 276 5.66 9.14 -10.13
C ILE A 276 5.02 8.64 -11.42
N ALA A 277 4.28 9.52 -12.10
CA ALA A 277 3.64 9.19 -13.36
C ALA A 277 4.66 9.09 -14.51
N PHE A 278 4.64 7.95 -15.21
CA PHE A 278 5.34 7.71 -16.47
C PHE A 278 4.32 7.16 -17.47
N ASN A 279 4.53 7.42 -18.76
CA ASN A 279 3.77 6.78 -19.81
C ASN A 279 4.30 5.36 -20.03
N TYR A 280 3.43 4.36 -20.03
CA TYR A 280 3.83 3.02 -20.48
C TYR A 280 3.80 2.98 -22.01
N ILE A 281 4.95 2.67 -22.61
CA ILE A 281 5.09 2.42 -24.05
C ILE A 281 5.56 0.98 -24.29
N VAL A 282 5.36 0.51 -25.52
CA VAL A 282 5.81 -0.82 -25.98
C VAL A 282 6.46 -0.71 -27.36
N ARG A 283 7.56 -1.43 -27.58
CA ARG A 283 8.20 -1.55 -28.89
C ARG A 283 7.33 -2.41 -29.81
N LEU A 284 7.14 -1.98 -31.07
CA LEU A 284 6.24 -2.66 -32.02
C LEU A 284 6.92 -3.80 -32.81
N ALA A 285 8.21 -3.68 -33.13
CA ALA A 285 8.97 -4.62 -33.94
C ALA A 285 10.44 -4.69 -33.50
#